data_AF-A0A2V9UKR9-F1
#
_entry.id   AF-A0A2V9UKR9-F1
#
_cell.length_a   1.000
_cell.length_b   1.000
_cell.length_c   1.000
_cell.angle_alpha   90.00
_cell.angle_beta   90.00
_cell.angle_gamma   90.00
#
_symmetry.space_group_name_H-M   'P 1'
#
loop_
_entity.id
_entity.type
_entity.pdbx_description
1 polymer ?
#
loop_
_entity_poly.entity_id
_entity_poly.type
_entity_poly.pdbx_seq_one_letter_code
_entity_poly.pdbx_strand_id
1 'polypeptide(L)'
;MTQSFVPPRNLPQLKNLDNKVCTYHVEAHDKGGSLHVNRHLMMNFLLLEPKYYGALRNFYEQARTGDEEQVILSSGAASTQN
;
A
#
# COMPACT_ATOMS: atom_id res chain seq x y z
N MET A 1 -14.59 -8.67 29.37
CA MET A 1 -13.50 -9.35 28.62
C MET A 1 -13.07 -8.40 27.51
N THR A 2 -11.88 -7.81 27.62
CA THR A 2 -11.34 -6.90 26.60
C THR A 2 -10.84 -7.76 25.44
N GLN A 3 -11.43 -7.63 24.24
CA GLN A 3 -10.87 -8.28 23.06
C GLN A 3 -9.44 -7.80 22.88
N SER A 4 -8.47 -8.69 23.04
CA SER A 4 -7.06 -8.39 22.77
C SER A 4 -6.92 -8.27 21.26
N PHE A 5 -6.79 -7.03 20.79
CA PHE A 5 -6.51 -6.70 19.40
C PHE A 5 -5.16 -7.29 19.00
N VAL A 6 -5.14 -8.04 17.89
CA VAL A 6 -3.93 -8.63 17.32
C VAL A 6 -3.54 -7.80 16.09
N PRO A 7 -2.34 -7.19 16.07
CA PRO A 7 -1.92 -6.38 14.94
C PRO A 7 -1.85 -7.21 13.64
N PRO A 8 -2.08 -6.60 12.47
CA PRO A 8 -2.02 -7.28 11.18
C PRO A 8 -0.64 -7.89 10.95
N ARG A 9 -0.62 -9.14 10.44
CA ARG A 9 0.58 -9.98 10.42
C ARG A 9 1.65 -9.49 9.43
N ASN A 10 1.22 -8.85 8.34
CA ASN A 10 2.08 -8.23 7.32
C ASN A 10 1.46 -6.89 6.90
N LEU A 11 2.10 -5.78 7.28
CA LEU A 11 1.75 -4.46 6.77
C LEU A 11 2.55 -4.16 5.49
N PRO A 12 1.93 -3.50 4.48
CA PRO A 12 2.65 -2.98 3.33
C PRO A 12 3.83 -2.14 3.79
N GLN A 13 4.99 -2.40 3.22
CA GLN A 13 6.18 -1.62 3.55
C GLN A 13 6.05 -0.22 2.98
N LEU A 14 6.56 0.77 3.71
CA LEU A 14 6.63 2.14 3.22
C LEU A 14 7.42 2.15 1.91
N LYS A 15 6.74 2.53 0.81
CA LYS A 15 7.36 2.76 -0.48
C LYS A 15 7.15 4.20 -0.86
N ASN A 16 8.23 4.90 -1.16
CA ASN A 16 8.21 6.27 -1.64
C ASN A 16 9.10 6.38 -2.88
N LEU A 17 8.47 6.35 -4.04
CA LEU A 17 9.10 6.55 -5.34
C LEU A 17 8.70 7.94 -5.82
N ASP A 18 9.56 8.93 -5.64
CA ASP A 18 9.35 10.29 -6.12
C ASP A 18 10.41 10.66 -7.15
N ASN A 19 10.01 10.61 -8.42
CA ASN A 19 10.87 10.91 -9.56
C ASN A 19 10.52 12.27 -10.21
N LYS A 20 9.87 13.20 -9.49
CA LYS A 20 9.39 14.53 -9.94
C LYS A 20 8.31 14.54 -11.03
N VAL A 21 8.32 13.54 -11.91
CA VAL A 21 7.41 13.37 -13.06
C VAL A 21 6.40 12.26 -12.78
N CYS A 22 6.81 11.24 -12.02
CA CYS A 22 5.96 10.16 -11.54
C CYS A 22 6.17 10.01 -10.04
N THR A 23 5.09 9.83 -9.30
CA THR A 23 5.14 9.58 -7.86
C THR A 23 4.30 8.36 -7.52
N TYR A 24 4.87 7.43 -6.75
CA TYR A 24 4.15 6.34 -6.11
C TYR A 24 4.52 6.28 -4.63
N HIS A 25 3.53 6.46 -3.77
CA HIS A 25 3.67 6.39 -2.33
C HIS A 25 2.66 5.38 -1.80
N VAL A 26 3.13 4.40 -1.02
CA VAL A 26 2.29 3.53 -0.20
C VAL A 26 2.72 3.56 1.24
N GLU A 27 1.77 3.78 2.13
CA GLU A 27 1.94 3.63 3.57
C GLU A 27 0.75 2.88 4.16
N ALA A 28 1.01 2.15 5.24
CA ALA A 28 -0.01 1.46 5.99
C ALA A 28 0.24 1.62 7.49
N HIS A 29 -0.80 2.00 8.21
CA HIS A 29 -0.76 2.26 9.64
C HIS A 29 -1.88 1.52 10.34
N ASP A 30 -1.56 0.92 11.48
CA ASP A 30 -2.55 0.37 12.40
C ASP A 30 -2.94 1.45 13.42
N LYS A 31 -4.21 1.82 13.44
CA LYS A 31 -4.75 2.86 14.33
C LYS A 31 -5.94 2.31 15.11
N GLY A 32 -5.64 1.78 16.30
CA GLY A 32 -6.65 1.44 17.30
C GLY A 32 -7.69 0.43 16.83
N GLY A 33 -7.27 -0.63 16.12
CA GLY A 33 -8.18 -1.64 15.60
C GLY A 33 -8.56 -1.46 14.13
N SER A 34 -8.14 -0.35 13.50
CA SER A 34 -8.40 -0.07 12.10
C SER A 34 -7.10 -0.04 11.31
N LEU A 35 -7.10 -0.70 10.15
CA LEU A 35 -6.02 -0.62 9.19
C LEU A 35 -6.27 0.58 8.25
N HIS A 36 -5.35 1.54 8.26
CA HIS A 36 -5.34 2.67 7.35
C HIS A 36 -4.30 2.42 6.26
N VAL A 37 -4.73 2.32 5.01
CA VAL A 37 -3.84 2.17 3.85
C VAL A 37 -3.99 3.38 2.95
N ASN A 38 -2.90 4.13 2.74
CA ASN A 38 -2.86 5.24 1.80
C ASN A 38 -1.99 4.85 0.61
N ARG A 39 -2.57 4.96 -0.60
CA ARG A 39 -1.85 4.81 -1.87
C ARG A 39 -2.01 6.09 -2.68
N HIS A 40 -0.89 6.64 -3.12
CA HIS A 40 -0.86 7.83 -3.95
C HIS A 40 -0.03 7.55 -5.21
N LEU A 41 -0.68 7.59 -6.37
CA LEU A 41 -0.08 7.42 -7.68
C LEU A 41 -0.35 8.68 -8.51
N MET A 42 0.69 9.34 -8.98
CA MET A 42 0.59 10.60 -9.73
C MET A 42 1.51 10.59 -10.94
N MET A 43 0.99 11.11 -12.05
CA MET A 43 1.73 11.35 -13.29
C MET A 43 1.64 12.83 -13.65
N ASN A 44 2.77 13.52 -13.74
CA ASN A 44 2.85 14.94 -14.06
C ASN A 44 3.39 15.17 -15.48
N PHE A 45 2.72 14.56 -16.46
CA PHE A 45 2.96 14.78 -17.88
C PHE A 45 1.76 14.30 -18.70
N LEU A 46 1.61 14.83 -19.91
CA LEU A 46 0.58 14.39 -20.86
C LEU A 46 1.15 13.49 -21.95
N LEU A 47 2.38 13.77 -22.40
CA LEU A 47 3.08 13.03 -23.44
C LEU A 47 4.46 12.61 -22.94
N LEU A 48 4.91 11.44 -23.38
CA LEU A 48 6.22 10.89 -23.05
C LEU A 48 6.95 10.51 -24.33
N GLU A 49 8.21 10.95 -24.47
CA GLU A 49 9.03 10.50 -25.58
C GLU A 49 9.32 8.99 -25.47
N PRO A 50 9.32 8.23 -26.59
CA PRO A 50 9.49 6.77 -26.58
C PRO A 50 10.73 6.27 -25.83
N LYS A 51 11.83 7.04 -25.85
CA LYS A 51 13.07 6.70 -25.16
C LYS A 51 12.91 6.54 -23.63
N TYR A 52 11.90 7.18 -23.04
CA TYR A 52 11.61 7.08 -21.60
C TYR A 52 10.65 5.94 -21.23
N TYR A 53 10.13 5.21 -22.21
CA TYR A 53 9.17 4.13 -21.98
C TYR A 53 9.70 3.08 -21.00
N GLY A 54 10.98 2.70 -21.11
CA GLY A 54 11.59 1.74 -20.18
C GLY A 54 11.56 2.19 -18.72
N ALA A 55 11.83 3.48 -18.47
CA ALA A 55 11.77 4.06 -17.13
C ALA A 55 10.32 4.11 -16.61
N LEU A 56 9.37 4.54 -17.45
CA LEU A 56 7.95 4.57 -17.10
C LEU A 56 7.42 3.17 -16.80
N ARG A 57 7.80 2.17 -17.60
CA ARG A 57 7.45 0.77 -17.39
C ARG A 57 7.97 0.30 -16.03
N ASN A 58 9.25 0.50 -15.74
CA ASN A 58 9.85 0.08 -14.46
C ASN A 58 9.20 0.77 -13.25
N PHE A 59 8.74 2.02 -13.41
CA PHE A 59 7.95 2.70 -12.39
C PHE A 59 6.61 1.99 -12.16
N TYR A 60 5.86 1.67 -13.21
CA TYR A 60 4.58 0.97 -13.08
C TYR A 60 4.72 -0.48 -12.58
N GLU A 61 5.81 -1.17 -12.89
CA GLU A 61 6.07 -2.51 -12.33
C GLU A 61 6.16 -2.45 -10.79
N GLN A 62 6.75 -1.39 -10.24
CA GLN A 62 6.82 -1.20 -8.79
C GLN A 62 5.45 -0.87 -8.18
N ALA A 63 4.67 -0.02 -8.84
CA ALA A 63 3.30 0.28 -8.42
C ALA A 63 2.43 -0.98 -8.43
N ARG A 64 2.49 -1.77 -9.51
CA ARG A 64 1.80 -3.05 -9.65
C ARG A 64 2.20 -4.03 -8.54
N THR A 65 3.49 -4.16 -8.27
CA THR A 65 3.99 -5.06 -7.22
C THR A 65 3.44 -4.67 -5.85
N GLY A 66 3.36 -3.37 -5.55
CA GLY A 66 2.75 -2.89 -4.30
C GLY A 66 1.22 -3.07 -4.23
N ASP A 67 0.53 -3.07 -5.37
CA ASP A 67 -0.90 -3.36 -5.44
C ASP A 67 -1.21 -4.85 -5.27
N GLU A 68 -0.28 -5.74 -5.63
CA GLU A 68 -0.37 -7.18 -5.38
C GLU A 68 -0.10 -7.57 -3.91
N GLU A 69 0.38 -6.64 -3.07
CA GLU A 69 0.59 -6.87 -1.64
C GLU A 69 -0.74 -7.10 -0.89
N GLN A 70 -0.79 -8.11 -0.03
CA GLN A 70 -1.97 -8.48 0.73
C GLN A 70 -1.78 -8.30 2.24
N VAL A 71 -2.83 -7.82 2.91
CA VAL A 71 -2.86 -7.72 4.38
C VAL A 71 -3.82 -8.75 4.95
N ILE A 72 -3.32 -9.60 5.85
CA ILE A 72 -4.10 -10.62 6.52
C ILE A 72 -4.54 -10.08 7.88
N LEU A 73 -5.85 -9.87 8.02
CA LEU A 73 -6.48 -9.53 9.30
C LEU A 73 -6.70 -10.82 10.10
N SER A 74 -6.25 -10.85 11.35
CA SER A 74 -6.53 -11.94 12.28
C SER A 74 -7.56 -11.45 13.30
N SER A 75 -8.77 -12.03 13.35
CA SER A 75 -9.67 -11.76 14.47
C SER A 75 -9.13 -12.46 15.71
N GLY A 76 -8.79 -11.72 16.77
CA GLY A 76 -8.76 -12.31 18.11
C GLY A 76 -10.13 -12.94 18.38
N ALA A 77 -10.16 -14.13 18.98
CA ALA A 77 -11.38 -14.94 19.12
C ALA A 77 -12.59 -14.09 19.55
N ALA A 78 -13.55 -13.91 18.65
CA ALA A 78 -14.84 -13.33 18.99
C ALA A 78 -15.52 -14.33 19.94
N SER A 79 -15.61 -13.99 21.22
CA SER A 79 -16.47 -14.72 22.14
C SER A 79 -17.90 -14.33 21.80
N THR A 80 -18.55 -15.15 20.97
CA THR A 80 -20.00 -15.13 20.81
C THR A 80 -20.63 -15.53 22.15
N GLN A 81 -21.29 -14.60 22.85
CA GLN A 81 -22.17 -14.94 23.96
C GLN A 81 -23.61 -14.94 23.43
N ASN A 82 -24.27 -16.10 23.48
CA ASN A 82 -25.72 -16.25 23.38
C ASN A 82 -26.31 -16.35 24.77
#